data_AF-A0A6P1M424-F1
#
_entry.id   AF-A0A6P1M424-F1
#
_cell.length_a   1.000
_cell.length_b   1.000
_cell.length_c   1.000
_cell.angle_alpha   90.00
_cell.angle_beta   90.00
_cell.angle_gamma   90.00
#
_symmetry.space_group_name_H-M   'P 1'
#
loop_
_entity.id
_entity.type
_entity.pdbx_description
1 polymer ?
#
loop_
_entity_poly.entity_id
_entity_poly.type
_entity_poly.pdbx_seq_one_letter_code
_entity_poly.pdbx_strand_id
1 'polypeptide(L)'
;MNKIKVWLGAVAIVGIFGNALAVDEAGGLVFDSVIFSENFDAYQADRVLPRGKVWKSVSSKEEKDCVVLVRADENNIFGGAGNKYLQIDDNSTDMAARVLAKNVPGFSSKLFRMSFDFYEPDNSKTGAFGFRAGVDSIAKSDETVVNGVQLSDGKSRPGADYSLGEKHHMDLYINETGERISYMAPDGSSMRLKSENCAVWIDGICVAKGADIQRSLKESVAATGFKLETYSSSKQEVWVDNIEIAVAQ
;
A
#
# COMPACT_ATOMS: atom_id res chain seq x y z
N MET A 1 14.14 7.24 68.29
CA MET A 1 14.28 7.37 66.82
C MET A 1 13.41 6.30 66.18
N ASN A 2 12.18 6.67 65.78
CA ASN A 2 11.21 5.74 65.18
C ASN A 2 11.44 5.65 63.68
N LYS A 3 11.67 4.43 63.16
CA LYS A 3 11.68 4.16 61.71
C LYS A 3 10.29 3.67 61.30
N ILE A 4 9.56 4.50 60.56
CA ILE A 4 8.31 4.13 59.89
C ILE A 4 8.70 3.32 58.64
N LYS A 5 8.28 2.05 58.58
CA LYS A 5 8.35 1.21 57.38
C LYS A 5 7.02 1.38 56.64
N VAL A 6 7.03 2.04 55.49
CA VAL A 6 5.88 2.11 54.57
C VAL A 6 5.94 0.89 53.66
N TRP A 7 4.89 0.07 53.70
CA TRP A 7 4.67 -1.05 52.79
C TRP A 7 3.78 -0.55 51.64
N LEU A 8 4.33 -0.48 50.43
CA LEU A 8 3.55 -0.25 49.20
C LEU A 8 3.08 -1.62 48.69
N GLY A 9 1.80 -1.93 48.92
CA GLY A 9 1.15 -3.08 48.30
C GLY A 9 0.89 -2.80 46.82
N ALA A 10 1.47 -3.60 45.94
CA ALA A 10 1.15 -3.58 44.52
C ALA A 10 -0.28 -4.12 44.32
N VAL A 11 -1.14 -3.31 43.70
CA VAL A 11 -2.45 -3.73 43.23
C VAL A 11 -2.26 -4.38 41.86
N ALA A 12 -2.44 -5.70 41.78
CA ALA A 12 -2.56 -6.40 40.50
C ALA A 12 -4.00 -6.23 39.99
N ILE A 13 -4.20 -5.38 38.99
CA ILE A 13 -5.44 -5.33 38.23
C ILE A 13 -5.39 -6.46 37.19
N VAL A 14 -6.11 -7.54 37.45
CA VAL A 14 -6.43 -8.56 36.44
C VAL A 14 -7.61 -8.03 35.63
N GLY A 15 -7.32 -7.45 34.48
CA GLY A 15 -8.30 -6.95 33.51
C GLY A 15 -8.39 -7.88 32.31
N ILE A 16 -9.61 -8.21 31.93
CA ILE A 16 -10.03 -9.05 30.81
C ILE A 16 -9.39 -8.55 29.49
N PHE A 17 -8.64 -9.41 28.79
CA PHE A 17 -8.07 -9.10 27.47
C PHE A 17 -9.18 -9.04 26.41
N GLY A 18 -9.82 -7.88 26.27
CA GLY A 18 -10.10 -7.37 24.93
C GLY A 18 -8.76 -6.87 24.37
N ASN A 19 -8.45 -7.17 23.11
CA ASN A 19 -7.27 -6.59 22.44
C ASN A 19 -7.41 -5.07 22.47
N ALA A 20 -6.79 -4.43 23.47
CA ALA A 20 -6.71 -2.99 23.54
C ALA A 20 -5.75 -2.55 22.45
N LEU A 21 -6.23 -1.65 21.59
CA LEU A 21 -5.42 -1.13 20.49
C LEU A 21 -4.13 -0.54 21.06
N ALA A 22 -2.99 -0.87 20.46
CA ALA A 22 -1.71 -0.33 20.87
C ALA A 22 -1.66 1.15 20.48
N VAL A 23 -1.70 2.01 21.48
CA VAL A 23 -1.61 3.46 21.32
C VAL A 23 -0.23 3.90 21.82
N ASP A 24 0.53 4.61 20.98
CA ASP A 24 1.81 5.19 21.39
C ASP A 24 1.62 6.31 22.46
N GLU A 25 2.69 6.72 23.15
CA GLU A 25 2.69 7.81 24.16
C GLU A 25 2.08 9.12 23.62
N ALA A 26 2.09 9.32 22.29
CA ALA A 26 1.46 10.43 21.58
C ALA A 26 -0.03 10.23 21.21
N GLY A 27 -0.64 9.10 21.56
CA GLY A 27 -2.07 8.86 21.37
C GLY A 27 -2.49 8.41 19.96
N GLY A 28 -1.55 8.03 19.08
CA GLY A 28 -1.81 7.60 17.71
C GLY A 28 -1.84 6.07 17.56
N LEU A 29 -2.66 5.57 16.64
CA LEU A 29 -2.63 4.18 16.20
C LEU A 29 -1.33 3.88 15.45
N VAL A 30 -0.76 2.70 15.70
CA VAL A 30 0.43 2.19 15.01
C VAL A 30 0.00 1.05 14.08
N PHE A 31 0.50 1.07 12.84
CA PHE A 31 0.24 0.04 11.84
C PHE A 31 1.42 -0.93 11.73
N ASP A 32 1.64 -1.73 12.76
CA ASP A 32 2.79 -2.65 12.86
C ASP A 32 2.42 -4.13 12.61
N SER A 33 1.13 -4.46 12.58
CA SER A 33 0.67 -5.82 12.26
C SER A 33 0.66 -6.05 10.76
N VAL A 34 1.82 -6.43 10.22
CA VAL A 34 2.00 -6.82 8.82
C VAL A 34 1.20 -8.09 8.50
N ILE A 35 0.22 -7.94 7.61
CA ILE A 35 -0.66 -9.03 7.13
C ILE A 35 -0.28 -9.51 5.73
N PHE A 36 0.52 -8.72 5.01
CA PHE A 36 1.04 -9.06 3.69
C PHE A 36 2.40 -8.40 3.50
N SER A 37 3.36 -9.15 2.96
CA SER A 37 4.65 -8.62 2.54
C SER A 37 5.11 -9.36 1.27
N GLU A 38 5.70 -8.62 0.34
CA GLU A 38 6.27 -9.14 -0.89
C GLU A 38 7.47 -8.29 -1.33
N ASN A 39 8.62 -8.93 -1.52
CA ASN A 39 9.86 -8.33 -2.02
C ASN A 39 10.38 -9.04 -3.30
N PHE A 40 9.58 -9.95 -3.86
CA PHE A 40 9.81 -10.66 -5.12
C PHE A 40 11.05 -11.56 -5.24
N ASP A 41 11.93 -11.60 -4.23
CA ASP A 41 13.17 -12.36 -4.24
C ASP A 41 12.95 -13.87 -4.41
N ALA A 42 11.82 -14.37 -3.93
CA ALA A 42 11.46 -15.79 -4.03
C ALA A 42 11.10 -16.25 -5.45
N TYR A 43 10.85 -15.32 -6.38
CA TYR A 43 10.47 -15.66 -7.75
C TYR A 43 11.68 -15.77 -8.69
N GLN A 44 11.44 -16.43 -9.82
CA GLN A 44 12.38 -16.44 -10.93
C GLN A 44 12.26 -15.12 -11.72
N ALA A 45 13.40 -14.51 -12.05
CA ALA A 45 13.45 -13.36 -12.94
C ALA A 45 12.92 -13.71 -14.35
N ASP A 46 12.39 -12.70 -15.03
CA ASP A 46 11.79 -12.77 -16.36
C ASP A 46 10.63 -13.74 -16.46
N ARG A 47 9.89 -13.89 -15.35
CA ARG A 47 8.67 -14.68 -15.27
C ARG A 47 7.52 -13.84 -14.73
N VAL A 48 6.33 -14.18 -15.19
CA VAL A 48 5.09 -13.66 -14.61
C VAL A 48 4.92 -14.22 -13.20
N LEU A 49 4.29 -13.43 -12.32
CA LEU A 49 3.92 -13.91 -10.99
C LEU A 49 3.05 -15.17 -11.10
N PRO A 50 3.28 -16.20 -10.26
CA PRO A 50 2.50 -17.42 -10.31
C PRO A 50 1.06 -17.14 -9.86
N ARG A 51 0.09 -17.50 -10.72
CA ARG A 51 -1.32 -17.46 -10.35
C ARG A 51 -1.59 -18.52 -9.29
N GLY A 52 -2.14 -18.14 -8.14
CA GLY A 52 -2.26 -19.05 -7.01
C GLY A 52 -3.02 -18.49 -5.82
N LYS A 53 -2.52 -18.75 -4.60
CA LYS A 53 -3.21 -18.39 -3.35
C LYS A 53 -3.31 -16.87 -3.18
N VAL A 54 -2.23 -16.14 -3.43
CA VAL A 54 -2.16 -14.67 -3.33
C VAL A 54 -2.57 -14.03 -4.65
N TRP A 55 -1.74 -14.19 -5.70
CA TRP A 55 -1.94 -13.57 -7.00
C TRP A 55 -3.03 -14.29 -7.79
N LYS A 56 -4.19 -13.67 -7.98
CA LYS A 56 -5.32 -14.29 -8.71
C LYS A 56 -5.31 -13.97 -10.19
N SER A 57 -4.89 -12.78 -10.55
CA SER A 57 -4.79 -12.32 -11.94
C SER A 57 -3.48 -11.61 -12.12
N VAL A 58 -2.81 -11.90 -13.22
CA VAL A 58 -1.54 -11.30 -13.62
C VAL A 58 -1.57 -11.18 -15.14
N SER A 59 -1.42 -9.95 -15.66
CA SER A 59 -1.30 -9.70 -17.09
C SER A 59 0.00 -10.33 -17.60
N SER A 60 -0.13 -11.13 -18.67
CA SER A 60 0.96 -11.92 -19.25
C SER A 60 0.91 -11.87 -20.78
N LYS A 61 0.38 -10.78 -21.35
CA LYS A 61 0.13 -10.68 -22.79
C LYS A 61 1.32 -9.97 -23.44
N GLU A 62 2.39 -10.73 -23.64
CA GLU A 62 3.57 -10.25 -24.35
C GLU A 62 3.21 -9.78 -25.76
N GLU A 63 2.27 -10.43 -26.43
CA GLU A 63 1.84 -10.08 -27.79
C GLU A 63 1.08 -8.74 -27.89
N LYS A 64 0.74 -8.13 -26.76
CA LYS A 64 0.05 -6.84 -26.69
C LYS A 64 0.85 -5.78 -25.94
N ASP A 65 2.09 -6.10 -25.61
CA ASP A 65 3.00 -5.28 -24.81
C ASP A 65 2.39 -4.79 -23.48
N CYS A 66 1.48 -5.57 -22.87
CA CYS A 66 0.94 -5.32 -21.53
C CYS A 66 1.35 -6.48 -20.61
N VAL A 67 2.47 -6.32 -19.92
CA VAL A 67 3.12 -7.40 -19.17
C VAL A 67 3.42 -7.01 -17.74
N VAL A 68 3.25 -7.99 -16.84
CA VAL A 68 3.68 -7.89 -15.45
C VAL A 68 4.70 -8.99 -15.19
N LEU A 69 5.94 -8.60 -14.96
CA LEU A 69 7.08 -9.52 -14.92
C LEU A 69 7.94 -9.23 -13.70
N VAL A 70 8.42 -10.28 -13.05
CA VAL A 70 9.48 -10.15 -12.05
C VAL A 70 10.80 -9.93 -12.79
N ARG A 71 11.56 -8.91 -12.42
CA ARG A 71 12.86 -8.57 -13.01
C ARG A 71 13.97 -8.65 -11.99
N ALA A 72 15.16 -8.98 -12.44
CA ALA A 72 16.37 -8.81 -11.63
C ALA A 72 16.69 -7.31 -11.50
N ASP A 73 17.11 -6.89 -10.32
CA ASP A 73 17.57 -5.53 -10.05
C ASP A 73 19.03 -5.32 -10.46
N GLU A 74 19.32 -5.50 -11.75
CA GLU A 74 20.70 -5.45 -12.29
C GLU A 74 21.34 -4.07 -12.12
N ASN A 75 20.52 -3.00 -12.07
CA ASN A 75 20.97 -1.63 -11.94
C ASN A 75 20.97 -1.12 -10.48
N ASN A 76 20.71 -1.99 -9.50
CA ASN A 76 20.73 -1.64 -8.07
C ASN A 76 19.82 -0.44 -7.72
N ILE A 77 18.60 -0.45 -8.23
CA ILE A 77 17.61 0.60 -7.94
C ILE A 77 16.97 0.37 -6.58
N PHE A 78 16.64 -0.88 -6.24
CA PHE A 78 15.92 -1.23 -5.02
C PHE A 78 16.80 -1.88 -3.94
N GLY A 79 17.91 -2.52 -4.29
CA GLY A 79 18.79 -3.11 -3.27
C GLY A 79 19.98 -3.93 -3.78
N GLY A 80 20.15 -4.09 -5.09
CA GLY A 80 21.41 -4.55 -5.69
C GLY A 80 21.40 -5.97 -6.21
N ALA A 81 22.59 -6.48 -6.52
CA ALA A 81 22.77 -7.76 -7.19
C ALA A 81 22.16 -8.91 -6.38
N GLY A 82 21.03 -9.43 -6.88
CA GLY A 82 20.27 -10.50 -6.24
C GLY A 82 18.83 -10.10 -5.87
N ASN A 83 18.58 -8.81 -5.68
CA ASN A 83 17.24 -8.27 -5.48
C ASN A 83 16.39 -8.44 -6.75
N LYS A 84 15.08 -8.59 -6.58
CA LYS A 84 14.13 -8.59 -7.69
C LYS A 84 12.99 -7.62 -7.41
N TYR A 85 12.39 -7.12 -8.47
CA TYR A 85 11.24 -6.22 -8.37
C TYR A 85 10.17 -6.65 -9.36
N LEU A 86 8.97 -6.09 -9.20
CA LEU A 86 7.87 -6.27 -10.14
C LEU A 86 7.85 -5.13 -11.16
N GLN A 87 8.12 -5.44 -12.42
CA GLN A 87 7.91 -4.53 -13.54
C GLN A 87 6.47 -4.65 -14.03
N ILE A 88 5.78 -3.52 -14.14
CA ILE A 88 4.49 -3.39 -14.79
C ILE A 88 4.72 -2.49 -16.01
N ASP A 89 4.78 -3.11 -17.19
CA ASP A 89 5.01 -2.42 -18.45
C ASP A 89 3.76 -2.54 -19.35
N ASP A 90 3.24 -1.38 -19.74
CA ASP A 90 2.11 -1.23 -20.63
C ASP A 90 2.48 -0.30 -21.79
N ASN A 91 2.75 -0.89 -22.96
CA ASN A 91 2.96 -0.15 -24.19
C ASN A 91 1.71 -0.09 -25.08
N SER A 92 0.53 -0.45 -24.56
CA SER A 92 -0.75 -0.40 -25.27
C SER A 92 -1.52 0.89 -25.01
N THR A 93 -2.47 1.20 -25.89
CA THR A 93 -3.49 2.24 -25.71
C THR A 93 -4.92 1.68 -25.73
N ASP A 94 -5.05 0.35 -25.66
CA ASP A 94 -6.34 -0.35 -25.70
C ASP A 94 -6.53 -1.33 -24.54
N MET A 95 -5.48 -1.51 -23.74
CA MET A 95 -5.41 -2.52 -22.68
C MET A 95 -4.66 -1.98 -21.47
N ALA A 96 -4.88 -2.62 -20.33
CA ALA A 96 -4.18 -2.34 -19.08
C ALA A 96 -3.37 -3.56 -18.64
N ALA A 97 -2.13 -3.33 -18.21
CA ALA A 97 -1.37 -4.27 -17.40
C ALA A 97 -1.94 -4.27 -15.98
N ARG A 98 -2.13 -5.45 -15.38
CA ARG A 98 -2.68 -5.56 -14.03
C ARG A 98 -2.16 -6.79 -13.28
N VAL A 99 -2.00 -6.63 -11.99
CA VAL A 99 -1.85 -7.73 -11.02
C VAL A 99 -2.86 -7.55 -9.89
N LEU A 100 -3.44 -8.65 -9.44
CA LEU A 100 -4.45 -8.70 -8.40
C LEU A 100 -4.08 -9.70 -7.32
N ALA A 101 -4.01 -9.22 -6.08
CA ALA A 101 -4.05 -10.04 -4.88
C ALA A 101 -5.46 -9.97 -4.26
N LYS A 102 -6.15 -11.10 -4.15
CA LYS A 102 -7.51 -11.18 -3.62
C LYS A 102 -7.57 -12.11 -2.42
N ASN A 103 -8.41 -11.76 -1.44
CA ASN A 103 -8.62 -12.52 -0.21
C ASN A 103 -7.29 -12.76 0.50
N VAL A 104 -6.51 -11.69 0.62
CA VAL A 104 -5.22 -11.72 1.30
C VAL A 104 -5.50 -12.11 2.76
N PRO A 105 -4.91 -13.21 3.28
CA PRO A 105 -5.16 -13.64 4.65
C PRO A 105 -4.89 -12.52 5.66
N GLY A 106 -5.83 -12.26 6.56
CA GLY A 106 -5.72 -11.15 7.53
C GLY A 106 -6.10 -9.77 6.97
N PHE A 107 -6.24 -9.62 5.65
CA PHE A 107 -6.75 -8.38 5.04
C PHE A 107 -8.28 -8.41 5.10
N SER A 108 -8.83 -8.02 6.24
CA SER A 108 -10.26 -7.72 6.40
C SER A 108 -10.35 -6.51 7.32
N SER A 109 -9.89 -5.36 6.82
CA SER A 109 -9.74 -4.16 7.62
C SER A 109 -10.35 -2.94 6.95
N LYS A 110 -10.98 -2.11 7.77
CA LYS A 110 -11.38 -0.73 7.44
C LYS A 110 -10.27 0.27 7.73
N LEU A 111 -9.17 -0.18 8.33
CA LEU A 111 -8.08 0.67 8.74
C LEU A 111 -6.74 -0.03 8.48
N PHE A 112 -6.01 0.46 7.49
CA PHE A 112 -4.75 -0.16 7.09
C PHE A 112 -3.78 0.84 6.47
N ARG A 113 -2.51 0.47 6.48
CA ARG A 113 -1.42 1.11 5.75
C ARG A 113 -1.01 0.20 4.60
N MET A 114 -0.83 0.77 3.42
CA MET A 114 -0.09 0.15 2.32
C MET A 114 1.24 0.88 2.18
N SER A 115 2.34 0.15 2.13
CA SER A 115 3.69 0.70 1.98
C SER A 115 4.40 -0.03 0.85
N PHE A 116 5.15 0.68 0.01
CA PHE A 116 5.92 0.07 -1.07
C PHE A 116 7.00 1.03 -1.59
N ASP A 117 8.06 0.46 -2.17
CA ASP A 117 9.02 1.20 -2.97
C ASP A 117 8.56 1.22 -4.44
N PHE A 118 8.77 2.33 -5.14
CA PHE A 118 8.48 2.42 -6.56
C PHE A 118 9.55 3.21 -7.34
N TYR A 119 9.57 2.96 -8.65
CA TYR A 119 10.40 3.66 -9.62
C TYR A 119 9.59 3.84 -10.91
N GLU A 120 9.42 5.08 -11.36
CA GLU A 120 8.82 5.42 -12.65
C GLU A 120 9.93 5.90 -13.59
N PRO A 121 10.28 5.16 -14.65
CA PRO A 121 11.37 5.55 -15.55
C PRO A 121 11.04 6.84 -16.32
N ASP A 122 12.04 7.69 -16.55
CA ASP A 122 11.94 8.82 -17.48
C ASP A 122 12.07 8.33 -18.95
N ASN A 123 11.00 7.74 -19.46
CA ASN A 123 10.97 7.06 -20.77
C ASN A 123 9.83 7.54 -21.70
N SER A 124 9.25 8.72 -21.43
CA SER A 124 8.12 9.31 -22.16
C SER A 124 6.79 8.53 -22.09
N LYS A 125 6.68 7.49 -21.27
CA LYS A 125 5.39 6.83 -20.99
C LYS A 125 4.66 7.58 -19.88
N THR A 126 3.65 8.36 -20.24
CA THR A 126 2.97 9.31 -19.32
C THR A 126 1.61 8.81 -18.83
N GLY A 127 1.31 7.53 -19.01
CA GLY A 127 0.06 6.95 -18.57
C GLY A 127 -0.07 6.91 -17.06
N ALA A 128 -1.24 6.47 -16.59
CA ALA A 128 -1.47 6.33 -15.17
C ALA A 128 -1.17 4.90 -14.72
N PHE A 129 -0.62 4.79 -13.53
CA PHE A 129 -0.52 3.59 -12.72
C PHE A 129 -1.37 3.78 -11.47
N GLY A 130 -1.96 2.72 -10.93
CA GLY A 130 -2.76 2.77 -9.72
C GLY A 130 -2.46 1.61 -8.78
N PHE A 131 -2.25 1.93 -7.50
CA PHE A 131 -2.30 0.97 -6.40
C PHE A 131 -3.64 1.16 -5.69
N ARG A 132 -4.53 0.16 -5.78
CA ARG A 132 -5.90 0.25 -5.28
C ARG A 132 -6.25 -0.90 -4.36
N ALA A 133 -6.90 -0.60 -3.23
CA ALA A 133 -7.47 -1.56 -2.30
C ALA A 133 -8.98 -1.67 -2.50
N GLY A 134 -9.55 -2.85 -2.24
CA GLY A 134 -10.97 -3.07 -2.42
C GLY A 134 -11.47 -4.43 -1.95
N VAL A 135 -12.70 -4.74 -2.35
CA VAL A 135 -13.39 -5.99 -2.02
C VAL A 135 -13.57 -6.87 -3.24
N ASP A 136 -13.75 -8.19 -3.03
CA ASP A 136 -14.20 -9.22 -3.97
C ASP A 136 -13.66 -9.19 -5.40
N SER A 137 -14.07 -8.21 -6.19
CA SER A 137 -13.85 -8.14 -7.63
C SER A 137 -13.32 -6.78 -8.06
N ILE A 138 -12.39 -6.20 -7.29
CA ILE A 138 -11.58 -5.06 -7.73
C ILE A 138 -10.94 -5.27 -9.13
N ALA A 139 -10.86 -6.53 -9.57
CA ALA A 139 -10.50 -6.97 -10.92
C ALA A 139 -11.44 -6.54 -12.08
N LYS A 140 -12.74 -6.31 -11.82
CA LYS A 140 -13.78 -6.25 -12.87
C LYS A 140 -14.45 -4.89 -13.00
N SER A 141 -14.54 -4.10 -11.94
CA SER A 141 -15.09 -2.76 -11.98
C SER A 141 -14.50 -1.89 -10.89
N ASP A 142 -14.40 -0.59 -11.18
CA ASP A 142 -14.00 0.41 -10.21
C ASP A 142 -15.00 0.50 -9.04
N GLU A 143 -16.24 0.02 -9.25
CA GLU A 143 -17.34 -0.05 -8.26
C GLU A 143 -17.01 -0.80 -6.96
N THR A 144 -15.90 -1.55 -6.91
CA THR A 144 -15.46 -2.28 -5.70
C THR A 144 -14.15 -1.74 -5.12
N VAL A 145 -13.67 -0.61 -5.64
CA VAL A 145 -12.52 0.12 -5.12
C VAL A 145 -12.96 0.90 -3.88
N VAL A 146 -12.22 0.66 -2.81
CA VAL A 146 -12.38 1.33 -1.52
C VAL A 146 -11.54 2.59 -1.53
N ASN A 147 -10.24 2.47 -1.78
CA ASN A 147 -9.32 3.60 -1.83
C ASN A 147 -8.04 3.22 -2.61
N GLY A 148 -7.20 4.19 -2.93
CA GLY A 148 -5.94 3.93 -3.63
C GLY A 148 -5.24 5.20 -4.06
N VAL A 149 -4.07 5.05 -4.66
CA VAL A 149 -3.27 6.15 -5.21
C VAL A 149 -3.05 5.91 -6.70
N GLN A 150 -2.90 6.98 -7.47
CA GLN A 150 -2.42 6.94 -8.84
C GLN A 150 -1.07 7.64 -8.98
N LEU A 151 -0.22 7.10 -9.84
CA LEU A 151 1.09 7.63 -10.22
C LEU A 151 1.08 7.88 -11.73
N SER A 152 1.58 9.03 -12.18
CA SER A 152 1.62 9.38 -13.60
C SER A 152 2.55 10.55 -13.83
N ASP A 153 3.60 10.34 -14.63
CA ASP A 153 4.46 11.39 -15.16
C ASP A 153 5.04 12.27 -14.05
N GLY A 154 5.60 11.63 -13.01
CA GLY A 154 6.19 12.32 -11.87
C GLY A 154 5.16 12.93 -10.93
N LYS A 155 3.90 12.47 -10.94
CA LYS A 155 2.82 13.01 -10.10
C LYS A 155 2.05 11.93 -9.40
N SER A 156 1.80 12.14 -8.12
CA SER A 156 0.88 11.32 -7.33
C SER A 156 -0.51 11.96 -7.27
N ARG A 157 -1.54 11.12 -7.32
CA ARG A 157 -2.93 11.53 -7.14
C ARG A 157 -3.59 10.66 -6.07
N PRO A 158 -4.03 11.28 -4.96
CA PRO A 158 -3.77 12.64 -4.54
C PRO A 158 -2.30 12.75 -4.13
N GLY A 159 -1.78 13.96 -4.16
CA GLY A 159 -0.44 14.21 -3.68
C GLY A 159 0.24 15.32 -4.43
N ALA A 160 1.56 15.16 -4.54
CA ALA A 160 2.48 16.11 -5.11
C ALA A 160 3.32 15.44 -6.20
N ASP A 161 4.18 16.26 -6.78
CA ASP A 161 5.16 15.83 -7.76
C ASP A 161 6.30 15.04 -7.07
N TYR A 162 6.89 14.09 -7.79
CA TYR A 162 8.09 13.34 -7.45
C TYR A 162 9.00 13.26 -8.69
N SER A 163 10.27 12.90 -8.50
CA SER A 163 11.22 12.78 -9.60
C SER A 163 10.99 11.51 -10.42
N LEU A 164 11.08 11.61 -11.75
CA LEU A 164 11.19 10.43 -12.60
C LEU A 164 12.62 9.89 -12.56
N GLY A 165 12.78 8.59 -12.80
CA GLY A 165 14.09 7.94 -12.87
C GLY A 165 14.80 7.78 -11.51
N GLU A 166 14.06 7.91 -10.41
CA GLU A 166 14.56 7.69 -9.05
C GLU A 166 13.66 6.73 -8.26
N LYS A 167 14.24 6.06 -7.26
CA LYS A 167 13.46 5.25 -6.32
C LYS A 167 12.80 6.17 -5.30
N HIS A 168 11.53 5.93 -5.05
CA HIS A 168 10.75 6.56 -3.99
C HIS A 168 10.12 5.51 -3.07
N HIS A 169 9.89 5.90 -1.82
CA HIS A 169 9.10 5.12 -0.87
C HIS A 169 7.73 5.76 -0.67
N MET A 170 6.66 4.97 -0.69
CA MET A 170 5.31 5.45 -0.43
C MET A 170 4.68 4.78 0.78
N ASP A 171 4.04 5.58 1.64
CA ASP A 171 3.07 5.10 2.62
C ASP A 171 1.68 5.70 2.34
N LEU A 172 0.68 4.83 2.25
CA LEU A 172 -0.73 5.19 2.08
C LEU A 172 -1.53 4.69 3.28
N TYR A 173 -1.99 5.62 4.10
CA TYR A 173 -2.85 5.36 5.26
C TYR A 173 -4.31 5.53 4.86
N ILE A 174 -5.13 4.50 5.06
CA ILE A 174 -6.54 4.49 4.64
C ILE A 174 -7.43 4.29 5.86
N ASN A 175 -8.36 5.21 6.07
CA ASN A 175 -9.37 5.13 7.12
C ASN A 175 -10.77 5.03 6.52
N GLU A 176 -11.26 3.83 6.40
CA GLU A 176 -12.62 3.50 5.98
C GLU A 176 -13.52 3.25 7.17
N THR A 177 -13.16 3.68 8.38
CA THR A 177 -14.08 3.61 9.53
C THR A 177 -15.11 4.73 9.46
N GLY A 178 -16.15 4.65 10.29
CA GLY A 178 -17.16 5.72 10.43
C GLY A 178 -16.70 6.91 11.28
N GLU A 179 -15.46 6.88 11.77
CA GLU A 179 -14.94 7.88 12.69
C GLU A 179 -13.58 8.43 12.26
N ARG A 180 -13.19 9.55 12.87
CA ARG A 180 -11.85 10.11 12.71
C ARG A 180 -10.89 9.33 13.58
N ILE A 181 -9.73 9.01 13.04
CA ILE A 181 -8.65 8.38 13.78
C ILE A 181 -7.46 9.33 13.98
N SER A 182 -6.59 8.98 14.92
CA SER A 182 -5.22 9.47 15.01
C SER A 182 -4.27 8.32 14.68
N TYR A 183 -3.19 8.57 13.95
CA TYR A 183 -2.18 7.58 13.62
C TYR A 183 -0.77 8.14 13.75
N MET A 184 0.20 7.26 13.93
CA MET A 184 1.62 7.61 13.88
C MET A 184 2.11 7.63 12.43
N ALA A 185 2.56 8.79 11.96
CA ALA A 185 3.07 8.98 10.61
C ALA A 185 4.54 8.52 10.47
N PRO A 186 5.05 8.35 9.24
CA PRO A 186 6.44 7.92 9.00
C PRO A 186 7.50 8.87 9.59
N ASP A 187 7.18 10.15 9.74
CA ASP A 187 8.06 11.16 10.35
C ASP A 187 8.01 11.17 11.90
N GLY A 188 7.26 10.23 12.51
CA GLY A 188 7.05 10.15 13.94
C GLY A 188 6.04 11.15 14.50
N SER A 189 5.32 11.88 13.63
CA SER A 189 4.28 12.81 14.07
C SER A 189 2.91 12.12 14.25
N SER A 190 2.14 12.56 15.25
CA SER A 190 0.76 12.13 15.43
C SER A 190 -0.17 12.90 14.48
N MET A 191 -0.78 12.18 13.55
CA MET A 191 -1.60 12.73 12.48
C MET A 191 -3.04 12.30 12.59
N ARG A 192 -3.96 13.18 12.16
CA ARG A 192 -5.41 12.90 12.16
C ARG A 192 -5.92 12.66 10.76
N LEU A 193 -6.73 11.61 10.62
CA LEU A 193 -7.36 11.23 9.36
C LEU A 193 -8.87 11.11 9.54
N LYS A 194 -9.64 11.86 8.74
CA LYS A 194 -11.11 11.80 8.77
C LYS A 194 -11.59 10.42 8.33
N SER A 195 -12.83 10.10 8.71
CA SER A 195 -13.58 8.96 8.18
C SER A 195 -13.62 9.03 6.65
N GLU A 196 -13.45 7.87 6.01
CA GLU A 196 -13.49 7.65 4.55
C GLU A 196 -12.43 8.42 3.75
N ASN A 197 -11.35 8.84 4.41
CA ASN A 197 -10.25 9.54 3.77
C ASN A 197 -8.97 8.74 3.88
N CYS A 198 -7.95 9.19 3.16
CA CYS A 198 -6.59 8.69 3.27
C CYS A 198 -5.55 9.81 3.50
N ALA A 199 -4.32 9.39 3.78
CA ALA A 199 -3.14 10.23 3.68
C ALA A 199 -2.05 9.52 2.87
N VAL A 200 -1.35 10.28 2.03
CA VAL A 200 -0.24 9.81 1.18
C VAL A 200 1.04 10.47 1.65
N TRP A 201 2.07 9.66 1.82
CA TRP A 201 3.42 10.07 2.15
C TRP A 201 4.38 9.53 1.08
N ILE A 202 5.29 10.38 0.62
CA ILE A 202 6.37 10.01 -0.30
C ILE A 202 7.67 10.43 0.34
N ASP A 203 8.61 9.51 0.49
CA ASP A 203 9.93 9.72 1.10
C ASP A 203 9.84 10.38 2.49
N GLY A 204 8.84 9.97 3.28
CA GLY A 204 8.59 10.50 4.63
C GLY A 204 7.92 11.88 4.66
N ILE A 205 7.57 12.46 3.50
CA ILE A 205 6.90 13.76 3.38
C ILE A 205 5.41 13.55 3.09
N CYS A 206 4.52 14.18 3.87
CA CYS A 206 3.08 14.12 3.63
C CYS A 206 2.71 14.94 2.38
N VAL A 207 2.36 14.28 1.29
CA VAL A 207 1.99 14.93 0.02
C VAL A 207 0.48 15.11 -0.12
N ALA A 208 -0.32 14.31 0.59
CA ALA A 208 -1.77 14.49 0.67
C ALA A 208 -2.29 14.14 2.07
N LYS A 209 -3.12 15.02 2.63
CA LYS A 209 -3.75 14.80 3.95
C LYS A 209 -5.26 14.90 3.87
N GLY A 210 -5.94 13.82 4.26
CA GLY A 210 -7.39 13.79 4.28
C GLY A 210 -7.97 13.89 2.89
N ALA A 211 -7.32 13.30 1.90
CA ALA A 211 -7.83 13.25 0.55
C ALA A 211 -8.96 12.22 0.46
N ASP A 212 -9.99 12.59 -0.29
CA ASP A 212 -11.06 11.71 -0.75
C ASP A 212 -10.59 11.17 -2.12
N ILE A 213 -10.36 9.86 -2.25
CA ILE A 213 -9.77 9.32 -3.47
C ILE A 213 -10.60 8.16 -4.01
N GLN A 214 -11.11 8.37 -5.23
CA GLN A 214 -11.50 7.34 -6.23
C GLN A 214 -12.30 6.16 -5.69
N ARG A 215 -12.95 6.38 -4.56
CA ARG A 215 -13.89 5.47 -3.97
C ARG A 215 -15.08 5.44 -4.90
N SER A 216 -15.42 4.25 -5.33
CA SER A 216 -16.67 4.04 -6.07
C SER A 216 -17.74 3.40 -5.19
N LEU A 217 -17.35 2.86 -4.03
CA LEU A 217 -18.26 2.31 -3.05
C LEU A 217 -18.95 3.42 -2.26
N LYS A 218 -20.28 3.34 -2.14
CA LYS A 218 -21.06 4.34 -1.38
C LYS A 218 -20.97 4.17 0.13
N GLU A 219 -20.56 2.98 0.59
CA GLU A 219 -20.55 2.60 2.00
C GLU A 219 -19.17 2.14 2.44
N SER A 220 -18.86 2.40 3.71
CA SER A 220 -17.59 2.03 4.34
C SER A 220 -17.52 0.51 4.45
N VAL A 221 -16.52 -0.09 3.81
CA VAL A 221 -16.32 -1.54 3.79
C VAL A 221 -14.88 -1.91 4.10
N ALA A 222 -14.69 -3.10 4.67
CA ALA A 222 -13.36 -3.63 4.93
C ALA A 222 -12.72 -4.10 3.61
N ALA A 223 -11.53 -3.63 3.29
CA ALA A 223 -10.78 -4.12 2.13
C ALA A 223 -10.34 -5.56 2.38
N THR A 224 -10.35 -6.37 1.30
CA THR A 224 -9.94 -7.78 1.32
C THR A 224 -8.88 -8.16 0.31
N GLY A 225 -8.44 -7.19 -0.48
CA GLY A 225 -7.39 -7.36 -1.47
C GLY A 225 -6.98 -6.03 -2.09
N PHE A 226 -6.02 -6.12 -3.00
CA PHE A 226 -5.48 -4.98 -3.71
C PHE A 226 -5.11 -5.34 -5.14
N LYS A 227 -5.02 -4.32 -5.99
CA LYS A 227 -4.51 -4.44 -7.37
C LYS A 227 -3.49 -3.35 -7.66
N LEU A 228 -2.58 -3.69 -8.57
CA LEU A 228 -1.73 -2.75 -9.27
C LEU A 228 -2.17 -2.78 -10.73
N GLU A 229 -2.46 -1.62 -11.32
CA GLU A 229 -2.92 -1.54 -12.71
C GLU A 229 -2.43 -0.29 -13.42
N THR A 230 -2.20 -0.39 -14.73
CA THR A 230 -2.14 0.77 -15.62
C THR A 230 -3.53 1.11 -16.15
N TYR A 231 -3.68 2.26 -16.81
CA TYR A 231 -4.94 2.66 -17.45
C TYR A 231 -4.79 2.66 -18.95
N SER A 232 -5.79 2.13 -19.64
CA SER A 232 -5.69 1.79 -21.06
C SER A 232 -5.59 2.96 -22.02
N SER A 233 -5.65 4.22 -21.59
CA SER A 233 -5.63 5.36 -22.52
C SER A 233 -4.23 5.80 -22.95
N SER A 234 -3.19 5.27 -22.32
CA SER A 234 -1.80 5.72 -22.52
C SER A 234 -0.81 4.68 -22.01
N LYS A 235 0.41 4.72 -22.57
CA LYS A 235 1.50 3.83 -22.16
C LYS A 235 2.01 4.21 -20.78
N GLN A 236 2.37 3.22 -19.97
CA GLN A 236 2.95 3.43 -18.65
C GLN A 236 3.95 2.32 -18.31
N GLU A 237 4.98 2.66 -17.55
CA GLU A 237 5.88 1.70 -16.93
C GLU A 237 6.16 2.11 -15.49
N VAL A 238 5.91 1.21 -14.54
CA VAL A 238 6.24 1.41 -13.13
C VAL A 238 6.83 0.13 -12.57
N TRP A 239 7.88 0.28 -11.78
CA TRP A 239 8.55 -0.81 -11.08
C TRP A 239 8.21 -0.69 -9.59
N VAL A 240 7.89 -1.81 -8.96
CA VAL A 240 7.44 -1.86 -7.56
C VAL A 240 8.21 -2.93 -6.82
N ASP A 241 8.61 -2.61 -5.59
CA ASP A 241 9.26 -3.54 -4.66
C ASP A 241 8.76 -3.32 -3.22
N ASN A 242 9.12 -4.22 -2.31
CA ASN A 242 8.88 -4.12 -0.87
C ASN A 242 7.42 -3.77 -0.51
N ILE A 243 6.45 -4.43 -1.15
CA ILE A 243 5.04 -4.20 -0.86
C ILE A 243 4.72 -4.74 0.53
N GLU A 244 4.15 -3.90 1.38
CA GLU A 244 3.65 -4.26 2.69
C GLU A 244 2.21 -3.76 2.89
N ILE A 245 1.40 -4.57 3.55
CA ILE A 245 0.11 -4.14 4.10
C ILE A 245 0.10 -4.43 5.58
N ALA A 246 -0.12 -3.40 6.38
CA ALA A 246 -0.23 -3.48 7.82
C ALA A 246 -1.57 -2.95 8.31
N VAL A 247 -2.10 -3.54 9.38
CA VAL A 247 -3.32 -3.09 10.04
C VAL A 247 -2.98 -2.49 11.40
N ALA A 248 -3.81 -1.56 11.87
CA ALA A 248 -3.67 -1.03 13.22
C ALA A 248 -4.02 -2.11 14.25
N GLN A 249 -3.19 -2.26 15.29
CA GLN A 249 -3.46 -3.17 16.41
C GLN A 249 -4.12 -2.52 17.58
#